data_AF-A0A9E0KPV8-F1
#
_entry.id   AF-A0A9E0KPV8-F1
#
_cell.length_a   1.000
_cell.length_b   1.000
_cell.length_c   1.000
_cell.angle_alpha   90.00
_cell.angle_beta   90.00
_cell.angle_gamma   90.00
#
_symmetry.space_group_name_H-M   'P 1'
#
loop_
_entity.id
_entity.type
_entity.pdbx_description
1 polymer ?
#
loop_
_entity_poly.entity_id
_entity_poly.type
_entity_poly.pdbx_seq_one_letter_code
_entity_poly.pdbx_strand_id
1 'polypeptide(L)'
;MTLFPEHIAACPDCDLMQRIPALSSGETARCLRCGRSMAAGKTDPLNRTFAFAVAAAIVLIIANVTPLMGLSAVGRHASTTILGGVLKMWQEGQGITAALVAFCTVVAPTIYITFMLTILIALRKDPAPSWIGRLLRISDVSRTWSMVEVMMLGILVALVKIADLATVIPGIGMFAVFALILLVAAMTVSFDPREVWLRIRWADEAAPPVGEERSLRPGDDRAMPAEERSAARLGFVLCGACGLLSKYADPAEPGYCPRCGKALEVRRRQTIQRTWALLIAAAICYIPANLMPVMNTTMPAYAEKDTIMNGVILLYTSGSWPLALIVLIAS
;
A
#
# COMPACT_ATOMS: atom_id res chain seq x y z
N MET A 1 28.21 -13.24 -4.03
CA MET A 1 27.33 -13.90 -3.06
C MET A 1 25.96 -14.02 -3.71
N THR A 2 25.52 -15.23 -4.02
CA THR A 2 24.20 -15.48 -4.63
C THR A 2 23.13 -15.22 -3.57
N LEU A 3 22.36 -14.15 -3.74
CA LEU A 3 21.35 -13.72 -2.75
C LEU A 3 20.07 -14.57 -2.84
N PHE A 4 19.86 -15.27 -3.96
CA PHE A 4 18.71 -16.14 -4.21
C PHE A 4 19.16 -17.46 -4.84
N PRO A 5 18.78 -18.63 -4.28
CA PRO A 5 18.99 -19.91 -4.95
C PRO A 5 18.12 -20.00 -6.21
N GLU A 6 18.59 -20.75 -7.21
CA GLU A 6 17.79 -21.06 -8.39
C GLU A 6 16.48 -21.72 -7.96
N HIS A 7 15.37 -21.18 -8.45
CA HIS A 7 14.06 -21.74 -8.17
C HIS A 7 13.15 -21.58 -9.38
N ILE A 8 12.18 -22.49 -9.48
CA ILE A 8 11.14 -22.42 -10.49
C ILE A 8 10.04 -21.51 -9.95
N ALA A 9 9.65 -20.52 -10.74
CA ALA A 9 8.54 -19.64 -10.44
C ALA A 9 7.62 -19.49 -11.65
N ALA A 10 6.32 -19.33 -11.39
CA ALA A 10 5.36 -18.98 -12.41
C ALA A 10 5.23 -17.45 -12.50
N CYS A 11 5.12 -16.93 -13.72
CA CYS A 11 4.83 -15.52 -13.95
C CYS A 11 3.41 -15.18 -13.45
N PRO A 12 3.22 -14.17 -12.57
CA PRO A 12 1.89 -13.79 -12.09
C PRO A 12 0.92 -13.35 -13.21
N ASP A 13 1.43 -12.76 -14.29
CA ASP A 13 0.61 -12.16 -15.35
C ASP A 13 0.27 -13.18 -16.46
N CYS A 14 1.28 -13.88 -16.98
CA CYS A 14 1.14 -14.78 -18.13
C CYS A 14 1.17 -16.28 -17.78
N ASP A 15 1.37 -16.63 -16.51
CA ASP A 15 1.41 -18.00 -15.99
C ASP A 15 2.54 -18.89 -16.54
N LEU A 16 3.53 -18.31 -17.24
CA LEU A 16 4.69 -19.04 -17.73
C LEU A 16 5.55 -19.52 -16.55
N MET A 17 5.74 -20.84 -16.45
CA MET A 17 6.67 -21.47 -15.54
C MET A 17 8.08 -21.42 -16.13
N GLN A 18 9.01 -20.80 -15.38
CA GLN A 18 10.41 -20.67 -15.80
C GLN A 18 11.34 -20.67 -14.59
N ARG A 19 12.61 -21.01 -14.82
CA ARG A 19 13.67 -20.94 -13.80
C ARG A 19 14.13 -19.49 -13.68
N ILE A 20 14.18 -18.99 -12.45
CA ILE A 20 14.79 -17.69 -12.14
C ILE A 20 16.27 -17.96 -11.80
N PRO A 21 17.22 -17.39 -12.57
CA PRO A 21 18.64 -17.54 -12.27
C PRO A 21 19.00 -16.81 -10.97
N ALA A 22 20.12 -17.19 -10.35
CA ALA A 22 20.64 -16.46 -9.21
C ALA A 22 21.00 -15.02 -9.63
N LEU A 23 20.34 -14.03 -9.02
CA LEU A 23 20.54 -12.61 -9.35
C LEU A 23 21.62 -11.99 -8.45
N SER A 24 22.49 -11.19 -9.06
CA SER A 24 23.42 -10.30 -8.38
C SER A 24 22.79 -8.92 -8.11
N SER A 25 23.45 -8.10 -7.31
CA SER A 25 23.00 -6.75 -6.94
C SER A 25 22.75 -5.87 -8.16
N GLY A 26 21.52 -5.41 -8.35
CA GLY A 26 21.09 -4.56 -9.46
C GLY A 26 20.57 -5.32 -10.68
N GLU A 27 20.67 -6.65 -10.71
CA GLU A 27 20.11 -7.45 -11.79
C GLU A 27 18.59 -7.63 -11.63
N THR A 28 17.89 -7.71 -12.76
CA THR A 28 16.45 -7.98 -12.79
C THR A 28 16.15 -9.16 -13.69
N ALA A 29 15.43 -10.16 -13.17
CA ALA A 29 14.88 -11.25 -13.97
C ALA A 29 13.54 -10.81 -14.57
N ARG A 30 13.39 -10.92 -15.88
CA ARG A 30 12.14 -10.64 -16.60
C ARG A 30 11.54 -11.92 -17.16
N CYS A 31 10.22 -11.97 -17.22
CA CYS A 31 9.52 -13.09 -17.84
C CYS A 31 9.77 -13.12 -19.35
N LEU A 32 10.11 -14.31 -19.88
CA LEU A 32 10.41 -14.50 -21.31
C LEU A 32 9.21 -14.30 -22.25
N ARG A 33 7.97 -14.37 -21.74
CA ARG A 33 6.75 -14.22 -22.56
C ARG A 33 6.15 -12.81 -22.53
N CYS A 34 6.03 -12.21 -21.35
CA CYS A 34 5.35 -10.92 -21.19
C CYS A 34 6.28 -9.77 -20.78
N GLY A 35 7.57 -10.04 -20.54
CA GLY A 35 8.53 -9.01 -20.12
C GLY A 35 8.36 -8.51 -18.68
N ARG A 36 7.36 -9.01 -17.92
CA ARG A 36 7.13 -8.62 -16.52
C ARG A 36 8.37 -8.88 -15.66
N SER A 37 8.79 -7.88 -14.89
CA SER A 37 9.85 -8.05 -13.88
C SER A 37 9.39 -9.06 -12.83
N MET A 38 10.10 -10.17 -12.75
CA MET A 38 9.82 -11.26 -11.84
C MET A 38 10.62 -11.15 -10.57
N ALA A 39 11.91 -10.86 -10.60
CA ALA A 39 12.72 -10.71 -9.39
C ALA A 39 13.80 -9.64 -9.63
N ALA A 40 14.26 -8.98 -8.57
CA ALA A 40 15.33 -8.00 -8.62
C ALA A 40 16.30 -8.27 -7.48
N GLY A 41 17.60 -8.34 -7.77
CA GLY A 41 18.64 -8.47 -6.75
C GLY A 41 18.83 -7.13 -6.04
N LYS A 42 18.09 -6.87 -4.96
CA LYS A 42 18.26 -5.64 -4.16
C LYS A 42 19.48 -5.77 -3.23
N THR A 43 20.24 -4.69 -3.08
CA THR A 43 21.33 -4.62 -2.09
C THR A 43 20.78 -4.40 -0.70
N ASP A 44 21.00 -5.37 0.19
CA ASP A 44 20.66 -5.32 1.62
C ASP A 44 19.27 -4.71 1.94
N PRO A 45 18.19 -5.28 1.38
CA PRO A 45 16.87 -4.70 1.52
C PRO A 45 16.36 -4.76 2.97
N LEU A 46 16.80 -5.75 3.76
CA LEU A 46 16.36 -5.90 5.15
C LEU A 46 16.87 -4.76 6.04
N ASN A 47 18.19 -4.46 6.01
CA ASN A 47 18.74 -3.39 6.86
C ASN A 47 18.30 -2.01 6.38
N ARG A 48 18.18 -1.78 5.07
CA ARG A 48 17.65 -0.52 4.54
C ARG A 48 16.22 -0.28 4.98
N THR A 49 15.36 -1.29 4.84
CA THR A 49 13.96 -1.18 5.30
C THR A 49 13.90 -0.97 6.81
N PHE A 50 14.78 -1.61 7.58
CA PHE A 50 14.86 -1.40 9.03
C PHE A 50 15.28 0.03 9.38
N ALA A 51 16.29 0.59 8.71
CA ALA A 51 16.71 1.97 8.92
C ALA A 51 15.57 2.97 8.62
N PHE A 52 14.85 2.78 7.51
CA PHE A 52 13.67 3.61 7.20
C PHE A 52 12.55 3.43 8.23
N ALA A 53 12.30 2.21 8.73
CA ALA A 53 11.28 1.95 9.74
C ALA A 53 11.60 2.61 11.09
N VAL A 54 12.86 2.56 11.53
CA VAL A 54 13.30 3.25 12.75
C VAL A 54 13.21 4.77 12.58
N ALA A 55 13.69 5.31 11.44
CA ALA A 55 13.58 6.73 11.15
C ALA A 55 12.12 7.19 11.11
N ALA A 56 11.23 6.43 10.47
CA ALA A 56 9.80 6.72 10.42
C ALA A 56 9.16 6.71 11.81
N ALA A 57 9.54 5.77 12.70
CA ALA A 57 9.05 5.73 14.07
C ALA A 57 9.46 6.99 14.86
N ILE A 58 10.71 7.42 14.74
CA ILE A 58 11.22 8.63 15.40
C ILE A 58 10.48 9.87 14.87
N VAL A 59 10.38 10.01 13.54
CA VAL A 59 9.71 11.15 12.91
C VAL A 59 8.22 11.18 13.23
N LEU A 60 7.56 10.02 13.35
CA LEU A 60 6.16 9.94 13.78
C LEU A 60 5.98 10.49 15.21
N ILE A 61 6.89 10.20 16.13
CA ILE A 61 6.84 10.76 17.49
C ILE A 61 7.02 12.28 17.43
N ILE A 62 8.02 12.76 16.68
CA ILE A 62 8.26 14.21 16.50
C ILE A 62 7.03 14.90 15.92
N ALA A 63 6.41 14.33 14.88
CA ALA A 63 5.22 14.87 14.23
C ALA A 63 4.02 14.99 15.18
N ASN A 64 3.88 14.08 16.13
CA ASN A 64 2.77 14.09 17.10
C ASN A 64 2.99 15.02 18.30
N VAL A 65 4.26 15.24 18.69
CA VAL A 65 4.62 16.08 19.85
C VAL A 65 4.83 17.54 19.47
N THR A 66 5.33 17.80 18.26
CA THR A 66 5.62 19.17 17.81
C THR A 66 4.38 19.88 17.27
N PRO A 67 4.29 21.22 17.38
CA PRO A 67 3.18 21.98 16.82
C PRO A 67 3.10 21.83 15.30
N LEU A 68 1.90 21.59 14.79
CA LEU A 68 1.64 21.53 13.36
C LEU A 68 1.63 22.95 12.76
N MET A 69 0.98 23.88 13.45
CA MET A 69 0.75 25.25 13.02
C MET A 69 0.65 26.16 14.25
N GLY A 70 1.18 27.38 14.12
CA GLY A 70 0.99 28.45 15.08
C GLY A 70 0.14 29.57 14.47
N LEU A 71 -0.82 30.06 15.24
CA LEU A 71 -1.56 31.28 14.95
C LEU A 71 -1.08 32.39 15.90
N SER A 72 -0.68 33.51 15.31
CA SER A 72 -0.35 34.73 16.04
C SER A 72 -1.44 35.75 15.76
N ALA A 73 -2.50 35.70 16.56
CA ALA A 73 -3.56 36.72 16.53
C ALA A 73 -3.53 37.51 17.84
N VAL A 74 -3.23 38.80 17.76
CA VAL A 74 -3.49 39.82 18.81
C VAL A 74 -3.08 39.35 20.23
N GLY A 75 -1.81 39.04 20.43
CA GLY A 75 -1.24 38.78 21.76
C GLY A 75 -1.52 37.40 22.38
N ARG A 76 -2.20 36.47 21.69
CA ARG A 76 -2.29 35.06 22.10
C ARG A 76 -1.65 34.16 21.04
N HIS A 77 -0.61 33.42 21.43
CA HIS A 77 -0.06 32.34 20.61
C HIS A 77 -0.90 31.08 20.82
N ALA A 78 -1.63 30.65 19.80
CA ALA A 78 -2.30 29.36 19.80
C ALA A 78 -1.52 28.43 18.88
N SER A 79 -0.83 27.45 19.47
CA SER A 79 -0.18 26.36 18.75
C SER A 79 -0.93 25.07 19.03
N THR A 80 -1.22 24.29 17.99
CA THR A 80 -1.91 23.00 18.12
C THR A 80 -1.06 21.90 17.51
N THR A 81 -0.90 20.81 18.27
CA THR A 81 -0.39 19.54 17.75
C THR A 81 -1.53 18.78 17.05
N ILE A 82 -1.22 17.70 16.33
CA ILE A 82 -2.23 16.84 15.69
C ILE A 82 -3.21 16.31 16.75
N LEU A 83 -2.69 15.74 17.84
CA LEU A 83 -3.49 15.25 18.97
C LEU A 83 -4.25 16.37 19.69
N GLY A 84 -3.65 17.54 19.83
CA GLY A 84 -4.31 18.71 20.41
C GLY A 84 -5.50 19.17 19.55
N GLY A 85 -5.37 19.11 18.22
CA GLY A 85 -6.46 19.38 17.29
C GLY A 85 -7.60 18.38 17.43
N VAL A 86 -7.28 17.08 17.46
CA VAL A 86 -8.26 16.00 17.69
C VAL A 86 -9.02 16.21 19.00
N LEU A 87 -8.32 16.54 20.09
CA LEU A 87 -8.96 16.74 21.40
C LEU A 87 -9.92 17.94 21.39
N LYS A 88 -9.54 19.06 20.75
CA LYS A 88 -10.42 20.21 20.59
C LYS A 88 -11.68 19.86 19.79
N MET A 89 -11.53 19.19 18.66
CA MET A 89 -12.67 18.74 17.84
C MET A 89 -13.60 17.83 18.62
N TRP A 90 -13.04 16.94 19.45
CA TRP A 90 -13.83 16.07 20.32
C TRP A 90 -14.63 16.86 21.36
N GLN A 91 -14.01 17.86 21.99
CA GLN A 91 -14.66 18.72 22.99
C GLN A 91 -15.72 19.64 22.38
N GLU A 92 -15.54 20.06 21.13
CA GLU A 92 -16.50 20.87 20.36
C GLU A 92 -17.70 20.07 19.83
N GLY A 93 -17.81 18.78 20.18
CA GLY A 93 -18.94 17.91 19.81
C GLY A 93 -18.80 17.25 18.45
N GLN A 94 -17.69 17.46 17.73
CA GLN A 94 -17.39 16.85 16.43
C GLN A 94 -16.65 15.50 16.61
N GLY A 95 -17.24 14.58 17.38
CA GLY A 95 -16.58 13.34 17.79
C GLY A 95 -16.19 12.40 16.64
N ILE A 96 -17.03 12.30 15.59
CA ILE A 96 -16.79 11.40 14.45
C ILE A 96 -15.56 11.85 13.65
N THR A 97 -15.46 13.14 13.33
CA THR A 97 -14.32 13.67 12.56
C THR A 97 -13.04 13.60 13.38
N ALA A 98 -13.10 13.90 14.68
CA ALA A 98 -11.98 13.73 15.61
C ALA A 98 -11.46 12.28 15.63
N ALA A 99 -12.36 11.29 15.70
CA ALA A 99 -11.99 9.87 15.69
C ALA A 99 -11.33 9.44 14.37
N LEU A 100 -11.88 9.88 13.23
CA LEU A 100 -11.32 9.59 11.91
C LEU A 100 -9.92 10.19 11.74
N VAL A 101 -9.74 11.45 12.15
CA VAL A 101 -8.42 12.12 12.10
C VAL A 101 -7.45 11.40 13.04
N ALA A 102 -7.82 11.09 14.28
CA ALA A 102 -6.95 10.35 15.20
C ALA A 102 -6.52 8.99 14.63
N PHE A 103 -7.47 8.28 14.03
CA PHE A 103 -7.22 6.97 13.44
C PHE A 103 -6.25 7.05 12.27
N CYS A 104 -6.51 7.90 11.27
CA CYS A 104 -5.70 7.99 10.06
C CYS A 104 -4.30 8.58 10.29
N THR A 105 -4.13 9.42 11.31
CA THR A 105 -2.92 10.24 11.48
C THR A 105 -1.99 9.71 12.55
N VAL A 106 -2.54 9.02 13.55
CA VAL A 106 -1.77 8.48 14.68
C VAL A 106 -1.84 6.96 14.67
N VAL A 107 -3.05 6.39 14.73
CA VAL A 107 -3.23 4.95 14.97
C VAL A 107 -2.76 4.11 13.78
N ALA A 108 -3.25 4.38 12.57
CA ALA A 108 -2.93 3.59 11.39
C ALA A 108 -1.43 3.63 11.02
N PRO A 109 -0.73 4.79 11.03
CA PRO A 109 0.71 4.83 10.81
C PRO A 109 1.50 4.12 11.92
N THR A 110 1.08 4.27 13.18
CA THR A 110 1.73 3.57 14.31
C THR A 110 1.63 2.06 14.15
N ILE A 111 0.44 1.54 13.83
CA ILE A 111 0.22 0.11 13.60
C ILE A 111 1.09 -0.39 12.44
N TYR A 112 1.10 0.33 11.32
CA TYR A 112 1.89 -0.04 10.15
C TYR A 112 3.39 -0.10 10.44
N ILE A 113 3.96 0.95 11.04
CA ILE A 113 5.39 1.02 11.39
C ILE A 113 5.75 -0.05 12.42
N THR A 114 4.90 -0.26 13.43
CA THR A 114 5.13 -1.26 14.48
C THR A 114 5.11 -2.68 13.90
N PHE A 115 4.17 -2.98 13.00
CA PHE A 115 4.14 -4.28 12.31
C PHE A 115 5.39 -4.49 11.47
N MET A 116 5.83 -3.48 10.71
CA MET A 116 7.04 -3.57 9.92
C MET A 116 8.28 -3.80 10.80
N LEU A 117 8.44 -3.02 11.87
CA LEU A 117 9.54 -3.20 12.83
C LEU A 117 9.52 -4.60 13.46
N THR A 118 8.35 -5.09 13.85
CA THR A 118 8.19 -6.43 14.43
C THR A 118 8.62 -7.52 13.44
N ILE A 119 8.22 -7.43 12.17
CA ILE A 119 8.65 -8.36 11.11
C ILE A 119 10.18 -8.32 10.97
N LEU A 120 10.76 -7.12 10.82
CA LEU A 120 12.19 -6.95 10.57
C LEU A 120 13.07 -7.38 11.76
N ILE A 121 12.61 -7.12 13.00
CA ILE A 121 13.31 -7.58 14.22
C ILE A 121 13.24 -9.09 14.32
N ALA A 122 12.07 -9.70 14.08
CA ALA A 122 11.92 -11.14 14.19
C ALA A 122 12.69 -11.90 13.10
N LEU A 123 12.91 -11.29 11.93
CA LEU A 123 13.78 -11.82 10.86
C LEU A 123 15.28 -11.77 11.18
N ARG A 124 15.70 -11.18 12.30
CA ARG A 124 17.10 -11.27 12.77
C ARG A 124 17.43 -12.62 13.40
N LYS A 125 16.43 -13.44 13.71
CA LYS A 125 16.60 -14.80 14.25
C LYS A 125 16.10 -15.81 13.24
N ASP A 126 17.01 -16.60 12.68
CA ASP A 126 16.66 -17.69 11.78
C ASP A 126 16.40 -18.99 12.57
N PRO A 127 15.29 -19.73 12.31
CA PRO A 127 14.19 -19.40 11.40
C PRO A 127 13.05 -18.62 12.08
N ALA A 128 12.49 -17.66 11.35
CA ALA A 128 11.48 -16.73 11.86
C ALA A 128 10.13 -17.44 12.10
N PRO A 129 9.39 -17.13 13.18
CA PRO A 129 8.10 -17.75 13.50
C PRO A 129 7.03 -17.69 12.38
N SER A 130 6.16 -18.70 12.31
CA SER A 130 5.07 -18.79 11.31
C SER A 130 4.01 -17.68 11.44
N TRP A 131 3.80 -17.12 12.65
CA TRP A 131 2.87 -16.00 12.86
C TRP A 131 3.29 -14.72 12.13
N ILE A 132 4.58 -14.57 11.77
CA ILE A 132 5.08 -13.44 10.97
C ILE A 132 4.46 -13.46 9.58
N GLY A 133 4.21 -14.64 9.01
CA GLY A 133 3.49 -14.77 7.74
C GLY A 133 2.04 -14.31 7.83
N ARG A 134 1.41 -14.39 9.02
CA ARG A 134 0.09 -13.77 9.27
C ARG A 134 0.22 -12.25 9.38
N LEU A 135 1.22 -11.78 10.13
CA LEU A 135 1.46 -10.34 10.31
C LEU A 135 1.74 -9.64 8.97
N LEU A 136 2.51 -10.28 8.09
CA LEU A 136 2.82 -9.77 6.75
C LEU A 136 1.57 -9.60 5.87
N ARG A 137 0.61 -10.54 5.97
CA ARG A 137 -0.68 -10.41 5.27
C ARG A 137 -1.53 -9.27 5.83
N ILE A 138 -1.52 -9.08 7.15
CA ILE A 138 -2.27 -8.01 7.80
C ILE A 138 -1.62 -6.65 7.54
N SER A 139 -0.29 -6.58 7.43
CA SER A 139 0.41 -5.32 7.14
C SER A 139 0.08 -4.76 5.76
N ASP A 140 -0.19 -5.61 4.77
CA ASP A 140 -0.65 -5.16 3.45
C ASP A 140 -1.99 -4.42 3.53
N VAL A 141 -2.91 -4.91 4.37
CA VAL A 141 -4.20 -4.23 4.63
C VAL A 141 -3.94 -2.92 5.38
N SER A 142 -3.16 -2.96 6.47
CA SER A 142 -2.88 -1.77 7.29
C SER A 142 -2.23 -0.64 6.49
N ARG A 143 -1.42 -0.97 5.46
CA ARG A 143 -0.80 0.00 4.57
C ARG A 143 -1.85 0.86 3.85
N THR A 144 -2.94 0.27 3.38
CA THR A 144 -4.00 0.99 2.65
C THR A 144 -4.72 2.02 3.52
N TRP A 145 -4.80 1.78 4.83
CA TRP A 145 -5.43 2.70 5.78
C TRP A 145 -4.51 3.83 6.23
N SER A 146 -3.19 3.66 6.10
CA SER A 146 -2.19 4.69 6.47
C SER A 146 -2.09 5.76 5.37
N MET A 147 -3.18 6.49 5.10
CA MET A 147 -3.25 7.58 4.11
C MET A 147 -2.75 8.91 4.68
N VAL A 148 -1.50 8.95 5.17
CA VAL A 148 -0.87 10.18 5.70
C VAL A 148 -0.79 11.28 4.62
N GLU A 149 -0.65 10.88 3.36
CA GLU A 149 -0.66 11.78 2.19
C GLU A 149 -1.95 12.59 2.08
N VAL A 150 -3.11 11.93 2.23
CA VAL A 150 -4.43 12.58 2.13
C VAL A 150 -4.63 13.57 3.28
N MET A 151 -4.17 13.23 4.49
CA MET A 151 -4.20 14.16 5.62
C MET A 151 -3.34 15.41 5.32
N MET A 152 -2.13 15.24 4.79
CA MET A 152 -1.26 16.37 4.46
C MET A 152 -1.90 17.29 3.41
N LEU A 153 -2.56 16.73 2.39
CA LEU A 153 -3.34 17.52 1.43
C LEU A 153 -4.48 18.28 2.11
N GLY A 154 -5.23 17.64 3.02
CA GLY A 154 -6.30 18.29 3.78
C GLY A 154 -5.80 19.42 4.68
N ILE A 155 -4.69 19.21 5.38
CA ILE A 155 -4.02 20.24 6.19
C ILE A 155 -3.57 21.40 5.30
N LEU A 156 -2.94 21.13 4.17
CA LEU A 156 -2.48 22.16 3.24
C LEU A 156 -3.66 23.01 2.71
N VAL A 157 -4.77 22.37 2.35
CA VAL A 157 -6.00 23.06 1.92
C VAL A 157 -6.54 23.95 3.03
N ALA A 158 -6.61 23.45 4.26
CA ALA A 158 -7.06 24.22 5.42
C ALA A 158 -6.12 25.39 5.74
N LEU A 159 -4.80 25.19 5.63
CA LEU A 159 -3.80 26.22 5.87
C LEU A 159 -3.94 27.39 4.90
N VAL A 160 -4.12 27.12 3.60
CA VAL A 160 -4.31 28.17 2.58
C VAL A 160 -5.58 28.98 2.89
N LYS A 161 -6.69 28.31 3.20
CA LYS A 161 -7.96 28.98 3.58
C LYS A 161 -7.82 29.90 4.80
N ILE A 162 -7.04 29.48 5.81
CA ILE A 162 -6.84 30.28 7.03
C ILE A 162 -5.81 31.39 6.81
N ALA A 163 -4.81 31.18 5.95
CA ALA A 163 -3.78 32.16 5.62
C ALA A 163 -4.34 33.42 4.94
N ASP A 164 -5.47 33.31 4.24
CA ASP A 164 -6.19 34.45 3.69
C ASP A 164 -6.79 35.36 4.78
N LEU A 165 -7.01 34.83 5.99
CA LEU A 165 -7.65 35.53 7.11
C LEU A 165 -6.65 35.96 8.21
N ALA A 166 -5.51 35.28 8.34
CA ALA A 166 -4.55 35.49 9.42
C ALA A 166 -3.12 35.11 9.01
N THR A 167 -2.12 35.63 9.73
CA THR A 167 -0.73 35.19 9.56
C THR A 167 -0.53 33.80 10.15
N VAL A 168 -0.24 32.85 9.27
CA VAL A 168 -0.04 31.44 9.60
C VAL A 168 1.44 31.12 9.54
N ILE A 169 2.00 30.64 10.66
CA ILE A 169 3.38 30.17 10.70
C ILE A 169 3.35 28.64 10.74
N PRO A 170 3.85 27.95 9.70
CA PRO A 170 3.94 26.50 9.71
C PRO A 170 4.91 26.03 10.79
N GLY A 171 4.46 25.08 11.61
CA GLY A 171 5.27 24.50 12.67
C GLY A 171 6.17 23.36 12.17
N ILE A 172 7.09 22.92 13.02
CA ILE A 172 8.00 21.80 12.75
C ILE A 172 7.21 20.51 12.45
N GLY A 173 6.02 20.34 13.06
CA GLY A 173 5.18 19.17 12.85
C GLY A 173 4.77 18.99 11.39
N MET A 174 4.57 20.07 10.63
CA MET A 174 4.21 20.00 9.22
C MET A 174 5.34 19.38 8.37
N PHE A 175 6.59 19.79 8.64
CA PHE A 175 7.76 19.22 7.98
C PHE A 175 8.02 17.77 8.42
N ALA A 176 7.76 17.45 9.69
CA ALA A 176 7.88 16.08 10.19
C ALA A 176 6.86 15.13 9.53
N VAL A 177 5.61 15.56 9.33
CA VAL A 177 4.60 14.79 8.57
C VAL A 177 5.06 14.56 7.14
N PHE A 178 5.59 15.58 6.48
CA PHE A 178 6.10 15.45 5.11
C PHE A 178 7.28 14.47 5.04
N ALA A 179 8.24 14.56 5.96
CA ALA A 179 9.33 13.60 6.07
C ALA A 179 8.83 12.17 6.35
N LEU A 180 7.80 12.01 7.19
CA LEU A 180 7.17 10.73 7.48
C LEU A 180 6.59 10.08 6.21
N ILE A 181 5.91 10.87 5.36
CA ILE A 181 5.38 10.38 4.07
C ILE A 181 6.52 9.83 3.21
N LEU A 182 7.61 10.57 3.05
CA LEU A 182 8.77 10.13 2.26
C LEU A 182 9.41 8.87 2.84
N LEU A 183 9.53 8.77 4.16
CA LEU A 183 10.12 7.60 4.82
C LEU A 183 9.24 6.35 4.69
N VAL A 184 7.92 6.49 4.84
CA VAL A 184 6.97 5.40 4.61
C VAL A 184 7.01 4.96 3.14
N ALA A 185 7.04 5.90 2.19
CA ALA A 185 7.21 5.56 0.77
C ALA A 185 8.53 4.83 0.49
N ALA A 186 9.65 5.34 0.99
CA ALA A 186 10.97 4.71 0.85
C ALA A 186 11.02 3.31 1.47
N MET A 187 10.35 3.11 2.62
CA MET A 187 10.18 1.81 3.24
C MET A 187 9.45 0.83 2.33
N THR A 188 8.34 1.24 1.69
CA THR A 188 7.57 0.38 0.79
C THR A 188 8.35 -0.03 -0.46
N VAL A 189 9.18 0.86 -1.01
CA VAL A 189 10.02 0.57 -2.19
C VAL A 189 11.20 -0.34 -1.82
N SER A 190 11.78 -0.13 -0.64
CA SER A 190 12.92 -0.90 -0.17
C SER A 190 12.53 -2.31 0.26
N PHE A 191 11.35 -2.47 0.85
CA PHE A 191 10.84 -3.74 1.33
C PHE A 191 10.68 -4.76 0.20
N ASP A 192 11.18 -5.98 0.40
CA ASP A 192 10.92 -7.13 -0.47
C ASP A 192 10.24 -8.24 0.32
N PRO A 193 8.93 -8.49 0.09
CA PRO A 193 8.20 -9.52 0.82
C PRO A 193 8.74 -10.93 0.53
N ARG A 194 9.40 -11.16 -0.60
CA ARG A 194 9.87 -12.51 -0.98
C ARG A 194 11.01 -12.99 -0.12
N GLU A 195 11.95 -12.10 0.20
CA GLU A 195 13.04 -12.39 1.12
C GLU A 195 12.52 -12.74 2.52
N VAL A 196 11.52 -11.98 2.98
CA VAL A 196 10.85 -12.25 4.26
C VAL A 196 10.25 -13.65 4.26
N TRP A 197 9.50 -14.00 3.22
CA TRP A 197 8.90 -15.32 3.09
C TRP A 197 9.95 -16.44 3.08
N LEU A 198 11.15 -16.24 2.51
CA LEU A 198 12.23 -17.25 2.45
C LEU A 198 12.78 -17.63 3.84
N ARG A 199 12.70 -16.72 4.82
CA ARG A 199 13.20 -16.95 6.19
C ARG A 199 12.11 -17.36 7.19
N ILE A 200 10.84 -17.31 6.79
CA ILE A 200 9.70 -17.70 7.63
C ILE A 200 9.59 -19.23 7.68
N ARG A 201 9.38 -19.77 8.89
CA ARG A 201 9.00 -21.18 9.09
C ARG A 201 7.68 -21.48 8.38
N TRP A 202 7.64 -22.65 7.77
CA TRP A 202 6.50 -23.13 7.03
C TRP A 202 5.31 -23.36 7.97
N ALA A 203 4.09 -23.18 7.45
CA ALA A 203 2.88 -23.36 8.25
C ALA A 203 2.64 -24.85 8.53
N ASP A 204 2.91 -25.69 7.54
CA ASP A 204 3.05 -27.13 7.72
C ASP A 204 4.55 -27.42 7.99
N GLU A 205 4.88 -28.06 9.11
CA GLU A 205 6.27 -28.46 9.44
C GLU A 205 6.85 -29.49 8.45
N ALA A 206 6.01 -30.01 7.54
CA ALA A 206 6.44 -30.78 6.40
C ALA A 206 7.34 -29.91 5.51
N ALA A 207 8.58 -30.38 5.33
CA ALA A 207 9.54 -29.86 4.36
C ALA A 207 8.87 -29.57 3.01
N PRO A 208 9.43 -28.64 2.22
CA PRO A 208 8.86 -28.27 0.92
C PRO A 208 8.40 -29.49 0.13
N PRO A 209 7.17 -29.49 -0.45
CA PRO A 209 6.94 -30.25 -1.64
C PRO A 209 7.75 -29.54 -2.74
N VAL A 210 9.08 -29.59 -2.65
CA VAL A 210 9.88 -29.55 -3.87
C VAL A 210 9.39 -30.81 -4.56
N GLY A 211 8.57 -30.61 -5.60
CA GLY A 211 8.25 -31.68 -6.51
C GLY A 211 9.56 -32.38 -6.80
N GLU A 212 9.59 -33.69 -6.50
CA GLU A 212 10.63 -34.61 -6.89
C GLU A 212 11.38 -34.08 -8.11
N GLU A 213 12.72 -34.09 -8.06
CA GLU A 213 13.65 -33.83 -9.16
C GLU A 213 13.46 -34.77 -10.37
N ARG A 214 12.30 -35.42 -10.49
CA ARG A 214 11.90 -36.29 -11.57
C ARG A 214 11.28 -35.45 -12.69
N SER A 215 12.12 -35.21 -13.70
CA SER A 215 11.79 -34.91 -15.11
C SER A 215 11.79 -33.46 -15.62
N LEU A 216 12.74 -32.63 -15.18
CA LEU A 216 13.36 -31.67 -16.11
C LEU A 216 14.86 -31.97 -16.13
N ARG A 217 15.22 -33.05 -16.84
CA ARG A 217 16.62 -33.31 -17.18
C ARG A 217 17.14 -32.10 -17.97
N PRO A 218 18.40 -31.65 -17.77
CA PRO A 218 19.00 -30.50 -18.49
C PRO A 218 19.05 -30.59 -20.02
N GLY A 219 18.42 -31.60 -20.64
CA GLY A 219 18.29 -31.80 -22.08
C GLY A 219 16.85 -31.73 -22.62
N ASP A 220 15.80 -31.77 -21.79
CA ASP A 220 14.39 -31.74 -22.25
C ASP A 220 13.85 -30.32 -22.45
N ASP A 221 14.59 -29.30 -22.00
CA ASP A 221 14.23 -27.88 -22.10
C ASP A 221 14.12 -27.37 -23.55
N ARG A 222 14.54 -28.16 -24.54
CA ARG A 222 14.48 -27.81 -25.97
C ARG A 222 13.27 -28.40 -26.70
N ALA A 223 12.50 -29.30 -26.09
CA ALA A 223 11.45 -30.06 -26.77
C ALA A 223 10.02 -29.52 -26.57
N MET A 224 9.70 -28.88 -25.43
CA MET A 224 8.37 -28.29 -25.22
C MET A 224 8.33 -26.81 -25.63
N PRO A 225 7.44 -26.41 -26.56
CA PRO A 225 7.25 -25.01 -26.93
C PRO A 225 6.86 -24.17 -25.70
N ALA A 226 7.31 -22.91 -25.66
CA ALA A 226 7.09 -22.01 -24.53
C ALA A 226 5.60 -21.78 -24.18
N GLU A 227 4.69 -22.10 -25.12
CA GLU A 227 3.23 -22.03 -24.92
C GLU A 227 2.66 -23.15 -24.03
N GLU A 228 3.38 -24.26 -23.85
CA GLU A 228 2.92 -25.41 -23.06
C GLU A 228 3.38 -25.39 -21.60
N ARG A 229 4.35 -24.55 -21.23
CA ARG A 229 4.88 -24.42 -19.86
C ARG A 229 4.02 -23.50 -18.98
N SER A 230 2.70 -23.62 -19.06
CA SER A 230 1.79 -22.92 -18.13
C SER A 230 1.71 -23.71 -16.82
N ALA A 231 1.88 -23.01 -15.70
CA ALA A 231 1.77 -23.64 -14.38
C ALA A 231 0.40 -24.29 -14.18
N ALA A 232 -0.67 -23.63 -14.61
CA ALA A 232 -2.03 -24.16 -14.53
C ALA A 232 -2.20 -25.48 -15.30
N ARG A 233 -1.61 -25.61 -16.50
CA ARG A 233 -1.66 -26.85 -17.30
C ARG A 233 -0.92 -28.01 -16.65
N LEU A 234 0.11 -27.70 -15.87
CA LEU A 234 0.91 -28.68 -15.12
C LEU A 234 0.31 -29.00 -13.73
N GLY A 235 -0.88 -28.46 -13.40
CA GLY A 235 -1.55 -28.70 -12.11
C GLY A 235 -0.96 -27.88 -10.94
N PHE A 236 -0.27 -26.77 -11.24
CA PHE A 236 0.29 -25.87 -10.25
C PHE A 236 -0.46 -24.53 -10.21
N VAL A 237 -0.51 -23.93 -9.02
CA VAL A 237 -1.09 -22.61 -8.78
C VAL A 237 -0.11 -21.75 -7.97
N LEU A 238 0.00 -20.48 -8.33
CA LEU A 238 0.81 -19.50 -7.60
C LEU A 238 0.02 -18.94 -6.42
N CYS A 239 0.55 -19.07 -5.21
CA CYS A 239 -0.08 -18.45 -4.04
C CYS A 239 0.02 -16.92 -4.13
N GLY A 240 -1.12 -16.23 -4.16
CA GLY A 240 -1.18 -14.76 -4.24
C GLY A 240 -0.72 -14.02 -2.97
N ALA A 241 -0.34 -14.70 -1.88
CA ALA A 241 0.22 -14.07 -0.69
C ALA A 241 1.74 -14.24 -0.58
N CYS A 242 2.24 -15.49 -0.65
CA CYS A 242 3.66 -15.76 -0.47
C CYS A 242 4.43 -16.07 -1.77
N GLY A 243 3.75 -16.08 -2.92
CA GLY A 243 4.34 -16.37 -4.22
C GLY A 243 4.86 -17.81 -4.37
N LEU A 244 4.47 -18.73 -3.47
CA LEU A 244 4.87 -20.13 -3.56
C LEU A 244 4.06 -20.82 -4.66
N LEU A 245 4.75 -21.55 -5.52
CA LEU A 245 4.11 -22.46 -6.48
C LEU A 245 3.69 -23.72 -5.73
N SER A 246 2.38 -23.97 -5.66
CA SER A 246 1.80 -25.13 -4.96
C SER A 246 1.03 -26.00 -5.95
N LYS A 247 1.14 -27.32 -5.81
CA LYS A 247 0.35 -28.28 -6.59
C LYS A 247 -1.05 -28.36 -5.97
N TYR A 248 -2.09 -28.39 -6.79
CA TYR A 248 -3.46 -28.62 -6.34
C TYR A 248 -3.99 -29.93 -6.94
N ALA A 249 -4.85 -30.63 -6.19
CA ALA A 249 -5.42 -31.91 -6.63
C ALA A 249 -6.64 -31.70 -7.53
N ASP A 250 -7.51 -30.75 -7.17
CA ASP A 250 -8.73 -30.42 -7.91
C ASP A 250 -8.83 -28.90 -8.13
N PRO A 251 -9.08 -28.40 -9.35
CA PRO A 251 -9.34 -26.98 -9.59
C PRO A 251 -10.52 -26.39 -8.78
N ALA A 252 -11.52 -27.20 -8.41
CA ALA A 252 -12.68 -26.76 -7.64
C ALA A 252 -12.35 -26.55 -6.15
N GLU A 253 -11.46 -27.38 -5.61
CA GLU A 253 -10.98 -27.31 -4.22
C GLU A 253 -9.44 -27.28 -4.21
N PRO A 254 -8.83 -26.13 -4.57
CA PRO A 254 -7.39 -26.03 -4.72
C PRO A 254 -6.60 -26.14 -3.41
N GLY A 255 -7.28 -26.21 -2.26
CA GLY A 255 -6.66 -26.39 -0.94
C GLY A 255 -6.00 -25.14 -0.37
N TYR A 256 -5.08 -25.35 0.58
CA TYR A 256 -4.36 -24.30 1.29
C TYR A 256 -2.87 -24.32 0.94
N CYS A 257 -2.24 -23.15 0.98
CA CYS A 257 -0.81 -23.03 0.76
C CYS A 257 -0.02 -23.56 1.97
N PRO A 258 0.94 -24.49 1.79
CA PRO A 258 1.69 -25.11 2.91
C PRO A 258 2.65 -24.12 3.62
N ARG A 259 2.99 -23.01 2.97
CA ARG A 259 3.88 -21.99 3.54
C ARG A 259 3.15 -20.94 4.36
N CYS A 260 2.01 -20.44 3.87
CA CYS A 260 1.32 -19.31 4.49
C CYS A 260 -0.08 -19.62 5.02
N GLY A 261 -0.62 -20.80 4.72
CA GLY A 261 -1.98 -21.22 5.09
C GLY A 261 -3.10 -20.40 4.41
N LYS A 262 -2.81 -19.63 3.36
CA LYS A 262 -3.85 -18.95 2.57
C LYS A 262 -4.52 -19.95 1.63
N ALA A 263 -5.84 -19.87 1.49
CA ALA A 263 -6.58 -20.61 0.48
C ALA A 263 -6.00 -20.29 -0.92
N LEU A 264 -5.68 -21.33 -1.68
CA LEU A 264 -5.19 -21.18 -3.04
C LEU A 264 -6.38 -20.77 -3.93
N GLU A 265 -6.14 -19.85 -4.86
CA GLU A 265 -7.17 -19.43 -5.82
C GLU A 265 -6.66 -19.73 -7.23
N VAL A 266 -7.35 -20.63 -7.93
CA VAL A 266 -7.08 -20.89 -9.34
C VAL A 266 -7.46 -19.66 -10.15
N ARG A 267 -6.71 -19.40 -11.23
CA ARG A 267 -6.94 -18.25 -12.12
C ARG A 267 -8.41 -18.18 -12.54
N ARG A 268 -9.09 -17.10 -12.14
CA ARG A 268 -10.50 -16.86 -12.47
C ARG A 268 -10.66 -16.76 -13.99
N ARG A 269 -11.62 -17.51 -14.55
CA ARG A 269 -11.99 -17.41 -15.97
C ARG A 269 -12.73 -16.09 -16.21
N GLN A 270 -12.64 -15.55 -17.44
CA GLN A 270 -13.31 -14.32 -17.89
C GLN A 270 -12.91 -13.02 -17.14
N THR A 271 -11.67 -12.91 -16.64
CA THR A 271 -11.19 -11.69 -15.96
C THR A 271 -11.39 -10.43 -16.80
N ILE A 272 -11.12 -10.50 -18.11
CA ILE A 272 -11.31 -9.36 -19.03
C ILE A 272 -12.75 -8.88 -19.03
N GLN A 273 -13.72 -9.79 -19.17
CA GLN A 273 -15.15 -9.44 -19.18
C GLN A 273 -15.60 -8.84 -17.84
N ARG A 274 -15.14 -9.41 -16.71
CA ARG A 274 -15.43 -8.86 -15.38
C ARG A 274 -14.82 -7.47 -15.19
N THR A 275 -13.58 -7.27 -15.62
CA THR A 275 -12.91 -5.96 -15.57
C THR A 275 -13.65 -4.93 -16.40
N TRP A 276 -14.06 -5.26 -17.63
CA TRP A 276 -14.88 -4.38 -18.47
C TRP A 276 -16.24 -4.07 -17.84
N ALA A 277 -16.94 -5.07 -17.31
CA ALA A 277 -18.22 -4.85 -16.64
C ALA A 277 -18.10 -3.89 -15.45
N LEU A 278 -17.07 -4.06 -14.62
CA LEU A 278 -16.81 -3.16 -13.48
C LEU A 278 -16.37 -1.75 -13.93
N LEU A 279 -15.56 -1.64 -14.99
CA LEU A 279 -15.15 -0.35 -15.54
C LEU A 279 -16.34 0.44 -16.12
N ILE A 280 -17.24 -0.24 -16.85
CA ILE A 280 -18.45 0.38 -17.38
C ILE A 280 -19.36 0.82 -16.24
N ALA A 281 -19.57 -0.02 -15.22
CA ALA A 281 -20.35 0.33 -14.05
C ALA A 281 -19.77 1.56 -13.31
N ALA A 282 -18.45 1.59 -13.10
CA ALA A 282 -17.77 2.72 -12.51
C ALA A 282 -17.93 4.01 -13.34
N ALA A 283 -17.79 3.93 -14.67
CA ALA A 283 -18.00 5.06 -15.56
C ALA A 283 -19.44 5.61 -15.51
N ILE A 284 -20.44 4.72 -15.45
CA ILE A 284 -21.85 5.11 -15.29
C ILE A 284 -22.07 5.82 -13.96
N CYS A 285 -21.45 5.37 -12.86
CA CYS A 285 -21.56 6.01 -11.55
C CYS A 285 -20.76 7.32 -11.44
N TYR A 286 -19.69 7.49 -12.21
CA TYR A 286 -18.84 8.69 -12.18
C TYR A 286 -19.55 9.95 -12.71
N ILE A 287 -20.36 9.79 -13.76
CA ILE A 287 -21.15 10.88 -14.37
C ILE A 287 -22.09 11.54 -13.34
N PRO A 288 -23.03 10.84 -12.68
CA PRO A 288 -23.94 11.43 -11.71
C PRO A 288 -23.21 11.94 -10.45
N ALA A 289 -22.10 11.31 -10.04
CA ALA A 289 -21.32 11.79 -8.89
C ALA A 289 -20.74 13.20 -9.11
N ASN A 290 -20.40 13.56 -10.35
CA ASN A 290 -19.86 14.89 -10.71
C ASN A 290 -20.94 15.90 -11.10
N LEU A 291 -22.09 15.44 -11.60
CA LEU A 291 -23.18 16.28 -12.10
C LEU A 291 -24.26 16.56 -11.06
N MET A 292 -24.50 15.65 -10.12
CA MET A 292 -25.53 15.84 -9.11
C MET A 292 -25.02 16.74 -7.97
N PRO A 293 -25.89 17.59 -7.40
CA PRO A 293 -25.52 18.44 -6.28
C PRO A 293 -25.17 17.60 -5.06
N VAL A 294 -23.99 17.84 -4.50
CA VAL A 294 -23.50 17.16 -3.28
C VAL A 294 -24.15 17.78 -2.04
N MET A 295 -24.45 19.08 -2.09
CA MET A 295 -25.06 19.83 -1.01
C MET A 295 -26.13 20.78 -1.57
N ASN A 296 -27.31 20.79 -0.96
CA ASN A 296 -28.34 21.78 -1.20
C ASN A 296 -28.41 22.70 0.02
N THR A 297 -28.05 23.97 -0.13
CA THR A 297 -28.24 24.99 0.91
C THR A 297 -29.51 25.77 0.61
N THR A 298 -30.57 25.48 1.34
CA THR A 298 -31.83 26.23 1.21
C THR A 298 -31.76 27.48 2.09
N MET A 299 -31.35 28.61 1.52
CA MET A 299 -31.58 29.92 2.15
C MET A 299 -32.97 30.44 1.74
N PRO A 300 -33.68 31.20 2.60
CA PRO A 300 -35.08 31.59 2.35
C PRO A 300 -35.34 32.42 1.07
N ALA A 301 -34.29 32.93 0.41
CA ALA A 301 -34.40 33.75 -0.80
C ALA A 301 -33.72 33.19 -2.05
N TYR A 302 -32.81 32.22 -1.92
CA TYR A 302 -32.09 31.59 -3.04
C TYR A 302 -31.70 30.15 -2.66
N ALA A 303 -31.98 29.21 -3.56
CA ALA A 303 -31.49 27.84 -3.46
C ALA A 303 -30.35 27.67 -4.47
N GLU A 304 -29.11 27.67 -4.00
CA GLU A 304 -27.94 27.44 -4.83
C GLU A 304 -27.55 25.96 -4.75
N LYS A 305 -27.31 25.34 -5.91
CA LYS A 305 -26.94 23.92 -6.04
C LYS A 305 -25.44 23.85 -6.31
N ASP A 306 -24.67 23.44 -5.30
CA ASP A 306 -23.22 23.30 -5.46
C ASP A 306 -22.88 21.91 -6.03
N THR A 307 -22.45 21.89 -7.29
CA THR A 307 -21.74 20.73 -7.86
C THR A 307 -20.26 20.83 -7.54
N ILE A 308 -19.53 19.71 -7.61
CA ILE A 308 -18.07 19.68 -7.46
C ILE A 308 -17.42 20.69 -8.41
N MET A 309 -17.91 20.76 -9.66
CA MET A 309 -17.37 21.66 -10.67
C MET A 309 -17.67 23.14 -10.39
N ASN A 310 -18.85 23.46 -9.86
CA ASN A 310 -19.16 24.82 -9.43
C ASN A 310 -18.23 25.25 -8.27
N GLY A 311 -17.93 24.32 -7.35
CA GLY A 311 -16.95 24.52 -6.28
C GLY A 311 -15.53 24.78 -6.80
N VAL A 312 -15.06 24.03 -7.81
CA VAL A 312 -13.75 24.25 -8.45
C VAL A 312 -13.69 25.63 -9.10
N ILE A 313 -14.72 26.01 -9.86
CA ILE A 313 -14.78 27.32 -10.53
C ILE A 313 -14.77 28.45 -9.50
N LEU A 314 -15.55 28.34 -8.42
CA LEU A 314 -15.59 29.32 -7.33
C LEU A 314 -14.23 29.48 -6.65
N LEU A 315 -13.53 28.39 -6.36
CA LEU A 315 -12.19 28.42 -5.75
C LEU A 315 -11.16 29.07 -6.69
N TYR A 316 -11.29 28.85 -8.00
CA TYR A 316 -10.41 29.42 -9.00
C TYR A 316 -10.62 30.94 -9.14
N THR A 317 -11.88 31.38 -9.21
CA THR A 317 -12.21 32.81 -9.38
C THR A 317 -11.99 33.63 -8.11
N SER A 318 -12.09 33.02 -6.93
CA SER A 318 -11.80 33.65 -5.63
C SER A 318 -10.30 33.84 -5.32
N GLY A 319 -9.41 33.53 -6.27
CA GLY A 319 -7.96 33.69 -6.13
C GLY A 319 -7.24 32.49 -5.51
N SER A 320 -7.98 31.54 -4.92
CA SER A 320 -7.46 30.29 -4.35
C SER A 320 -7.25 29.17 -5.40
N TRP A 321 -6.72 29.52 -6.56
CA TRP A 321 -6.53 28.58 -7.68
C TRP A 321 -5.76 27.28 -7.34
N PRO A 322 -4.80 27.23 -6.37
CA PRO A 322 -4.17 25.97 -5.99
C PRO A 322 -5.16 24.97 -5.36
N LEU A 323 -6.16 25.47 -4.62
CA LEU A 323 -7.19 24.63 -4.01
C LEU A 323 -8.14 24.05 -5.07
N ALA A 324 -8.49 24.87 -6.07
CA ALA A 324 -9.29 24.43 -7.20
C ALA A 324 -8.62 23.26 -7.94
N LEU A 325 -7.30 23.35 -8.14
CA LEU A 325 -6.51 22.29 -8.78
C LEU A 325 -6.50 21.00 -7.94
N ILE A 326 -6.31 21.09 -6.62
CA ILE A 326 -6.33 19.93 -5.73
C ILE A 326 -7.67 19.21 -5.80
N VAL A 327 -8.79 19.96 -5.70
CA VAL A 327 -10.13 19.37 -5.75
C VAL A 327 -10.38 18.69 -7.09
N LEU A 328 -10.02 19.34 -8.21
CA LEU A 328 -10.20 18.79 -9.56
C LEU A 328 -9.39 17.51 -9.81
N ILE A 329 -8.15 17.43 -9.29
CA ILE A 329 -7.29 16.25 -9.46
C ILE A 329 -7.72 15.11 -8.53
N ALA A 330 -8.29 15.45 -7.36
CA ALA A 330 -8.71 14.47 -6.36
C ALA A 330 -10.08 13.85 -6.63
N SER A 331 -10.95 14.53 -7.38
CA SER A 331 -12.28 14.05 -7.84
C SER A 331 -12.19 13.24 -9.13
#